data_AF-A0A9D5VBM2-F1
#
_entry.id   AF-A0A9D5VBM2-F1
#
_cell.length_a   1.000
_cell.length_b   1.000
_cell.length_c   1.000
_cell.angle_alpha   90.00
_cell.angle_beta   90.00
_cell.angle_gamma   90.00
#
_symmetry.space_group_name_H-M   'P 1'
#
loop_
_entity.id
_entity.type
_entity.pdbx_description
1 polymer ?
#
loop_
_entity_poly.entity_id
_entity_poly.type
_entity_poly.pdbx_seq_one_letter_code
_entity_poly.pdbx_strand_id
1 'polypeptide(L)'
;WGLSLEAFGGVWAALWRGGLRAWGAPMAALGLASAWTVTPPDVLVHDGGRLAAVRGADGRYAFSTLQSGRFERDVWLRRAGQGGAGERWALDAGRDGVRCDALGCVWRGAGRAVAFATALEALDEDCSTADVVVAGEAMAKDVQGCAAPLFIGADDLRRWGTHALWFGPGGGVRVETVAQDRGLRPWVAGRSR
;
A
#
# COMPACT_ATOMS: atom_id res chain seq x y z
N TRP A 1 9.27 14.31 -9.69
CA TRP A 1 9.82 15.00 -10.87
C TRP A 1 8.73 15.73 -11.66
N GLY A 2 7.53 15.16 -11.82
CA GLY A 2 6.40 15.82 -12.50
C GLY A 2 6.11 17.25 -12.07
N LEU A 3 5.87 17.46 -10.77
CA LEU A 3 5.61 18.79 -10.19
C LEU A 3 6.69 19.82 -10.54
N SER A 4 7.95 19.40 -10.56
CA SER A 4 9.08 20.29 -10.88
C SER A 4 9.01 20.77 -12.35
N LEU A 5 8.67 19.88 -13.28
CA LEU A 5 8.49 20.23 -14.70
C LEU A 5 7.25 21.09 -14.92
N GLU A 6 6.16 20.80 -14.22
CA GLU A 6 4.93 21.57 -14.30
C GLU A 6 5.13 23.00 -13.78
N ALA A 7 5.74 23.15 -12.61
CA ALA A 7 6.08 24.45 -12.04
C ALA A 7 7.04 25.22 -12.95
N PHE A 8 8.10 24.56 -13.45
CA PHE A 8 9.06 25.19 -14.34
C PHE A 8 8.42 25.63 -15.66
N GLY A 9 7.53 24.79 -16.24
CA GLY A 9 6.77 25.13 -17.44
C GLY A 9 5.86 26.35 -17.23
N GLY A 10 5.17 26.42 -16.09
CA GLY A 10 4.36 27.58 -15.70
C GLY A 10 5.19 28.86 -15.54
N VAL A 11 6.33 28.76 -14.84
CA VAL A 11 7.27 29.89 -14.67
C VAL A 11 7.86 30.34 -16.00
N TRP A 12 8.25 29.41 -16.88
CA TRP A 12 8.75 29.72 -18.22
C TRP A 12 7.71 30.50 -19.04
N ALA A 13 6.46 30.03 -19.02
CA ALA A 13 5.37 30.71 -19.71
C ALA A 13 5.05 32.09 -19.13
N ALA A 14 5.36 32.35 -17.87
CA ALA A 14 5.18 33.66 -17.24
C ALA A 14 6.32 34.64 -17.53
N LEU A 15 7.56 34.16 -17.63
CA LEU A 15 8.75 35.00 -17.79
C LEU A 15 9.00 35.44 -19.25
N TRP A 16 8.79 34.55 -20.22
CA TRP A 16 9.16 34.83 -21.62
C TRP A 16 8.01 35.44 -22.43
N ARG A 17 8.37 36.35 -23.34
CA ARG A 17 7.44 37.00 -24.30
C ARG A 17 7.61 36.43 -25.71
N GLY A 18 6.58 36.56 -26.54
CA GLY A 18 6.58 36.07 -27.93
C GLY A 18 6.52 34.54 -28.04
N GLY A 19 7.07 34.00 -29.13
CA GLY A 19 7.01 32.56 -29.43
C GLY A 19 7.77 31.66 -28.45
N LEU A 20 8.80 32.18 -27.77
CA LEU A 20 9.58 31.44 -26.77
C LEU A 20 8.72 30.97 -25.58
N ARG A 21 7.63 31.69 -25.28
CA ARG A 21 6.65 31.31 -24.25
C ARG A 21 6.02 29.95 -24.50
N ALA A 22 5.88 29.55 -25.77
CA ALA A 22 5.24 28.30 -26.15
C ALA A 22 5.96 27.06 -25.63
N TRP A 23 7.27 27.14 -25.32
CA TRP A 23 8.03 26.04 -24.72
C TRP A 23 7.61 25.70 -23.29
N GLY A 24 6.92 26.59 -22.58
CA GLY A 24 6.37 26.27 -21.27
C GLY A 24 5.26 25.21 -21.34
N ALA A 25 4.49 25.19 -22.42
CA ALA A 25 3.38 24.24 -22.62
C ALA A 25 3.83 22.76 -22.71
N PRO A 26 4.80 22.38 -23.57
CA PRO A 26 5.28 20.99 -23.59
C PRO A 26 5.96 20.58 -22.29
N MET A 27 6.62 21.49 -21.57
CA MET A 27 7.19 21.20 -20.25
C MET A 27 6.10 20.91 -19.21
N ALA A 28 5.05 21.74 -19.17
CA ALA A 28 3.91 21.52 -18.29
C ALA A 28 3.16 20.23 -18.65
N ALA A 29 2.96 19.97 -19.94
CA ALA A 29 2.35 18.74 -20.42
C ALA A 29 3.18 17.50 -20.04
N LEU A 30 4.50 17.57 -20.11
CA LEU A 30 5.38 16.48 -19.66
C LEU A 30 5.34 16.30 -18.13
N GLY A 31 5.24 17.40 -17.38
CA GLY A 31 5.01 17.37 -15.94
C GLY A 31 3.71 16.64 -15.58
N LEU A 32 2.62 16.95 -16.28
CA LEU A 32 1.32 16.29 -16.10
C LEU A 32 1.36 14.80 -16.50
N ALA A 33 2.05 14.49 -17.61
CA ALA A 33 2.23 13.12 -18.10
C ALA A 33 2.99 12.21 -17.12
N SER A 34 3.71 12.78 -16.14
CA SER A 34 4.40 12.02 -15.10
C SER A 34 3.48 11.12 -14.28
N ALA A 35 2.20 11.46 -14.16
CA ALA A 35 1.22 10.66 -13.44
C ALA A 35 1.11 9.23 -14.00
N TRP A 36 1.34 9.03 -15.31
CA TRP A 36 1.32 7.70 -15.94
C TRP A 36 2.51 6.82 -15.56
N THR A 37 3.54 7.38 -14.93
CA THR A 37 4.70 6.62 -14.45
C THR A 37 4.55 6.14 -13.01
N VAL A 38 3.51 6.59 -12.31
CA VAL A 38 3.27 6.22 -10.91
C VAL A 38 2.55 4.87 -10.86
N THR A 39 3.16 3.90 -10.18
CA THR A 39 2.56 2.60 -9.93
C THR A 39 1.90 2.58 -8.54
N PRO A 40 0.58 2.35 -8.44
CA PRO A 40 -0.09 2.15 -7.16
C PRO A 40 0.43 0.90 -6.44
N PRO A 41 0.42 0.88 -5.09
CA PRO A 41 0.76 -0.33 -4.32
C PRO A 41 -0.24 -1.45 -4.57
N ASP A 42 0.23 -2.68 -4.53
CA ASP A 42 -0.59 -3.87 -4.69
C ASP A 42 -1.30 -4.24 -3.38
N VAL A 43 -0.63 -4.04 -2.24
CA VAL A 43 -1.18 -4.29 -0.90
C VAL A 43 -0.93 -3.10 0.02
N LEU A 44 -1.93 -2.76 0.82
CA LEU A 44 -1.89 -1.72 1.85
C LEU A 44 -2.32 -2.32 3.19
N VAL A 45 -1.57 -2.06 4.25
CA VAL A 45 -1.85 -2.57 5.60
C VAL A 45 -1.81 -1.42 6.59
N HIS A 46 -2.90 -1.22 7.33
CA HIS A 46 -3.01 -0.23 8.39
C HIS A 46 -2.03 -0.52 9.54
N ASP A 47 -1.58 0.51 10.25
CA ASP A 47 -0.62 0.46 11.38
C ASP A 47 -0.98 -0.46 12.57
N GLY A 48 -2.16 -1.09 12.59
CA GLY A 48 -2.57 -2.07 13.59
C GLY A 48 -3.11 -3.36 12.99
N GLY A 49 -3.05 -3.52 11.66
CA GLY A 49 -3.50 -4.71 10.94
C GLY A 49 -5.02 -4.91 10.89
N ARG A 50 -5.80 -4.02 11.52
CA ARG A 50 -7.28 -4.03 11.54
C ARG A 50 -7.94 -3.74 10.18
N LEU A 51 -7.19 -3.21 9.22
CA LEU A 51 -7.65 -2.92 7.87
C LEU A 51 -6.52 -3.20 6.90
N ALA A 52 -6.83 -3.96 5.86
CA ALA A 52 -5.95 -4.19 4.73
C ALA A 52 -6.72 -3.96 3.44
N ALA A 53 -5.99 -3.55 2.40
CA ALA A 53 -6.50 -3.45 1.05
C ALA A 53 -5.57 -4.16 0.09
N VAL A 54 -6.16 -4.77 -0.94
CA VAL A 54 -5.44 -5.37 -2.05
C VAL A 54 -5.97 -4.78 -3.35
N ARG A 55 -5.10 -4.65 -4.34
CA ARG A 55 -5.46 -4.17 -5.66
C ARG A 55 -5.87 -5.35 -6.53
N GLY A 56 -7.13 -5.32 -6.99
CA GLY A 56 -7.68 -6.30 -7.91
C GLY A 56 -7.09 -6.17 -9.31
N ALA A 57 -7.36 -7.16 -10.17
CA ALA A 57 -6.95 -7.16 -11.57
C ALA A 57 -7.60 -6.02 -12.39
N ASP A 58 -8.74 -5.51 -11.94
CA ASP A 58 -9.43 -4.33 -12.49
C ASP A 58 -8.78 -3.01 -12.06
N GLY A 59 -7.74 -3.06 -11.22
CA GLY A 59 -7.04 -1.92 -10.68
C GLY A 59 -7.72 -1.24 -9.49
N ARG A 60 -8.87 -1.75 -9.03
CA ARG A 60 -9.60 -1.21 -7.87
C ARG A 60 -9.12 -1.83 -6.57
N TYR A 61 -9.28 -1.09 -5.46
CA TYR A 61 -8.97 -1.63 -4.14
C TYR A 61 -10.17 -2.35 -3.53
N ALA A 62 -9.92 -3.57 -3.08
CA ALA A 62 -10.82 -4.34 -2.24
C ALA A 62 -10.25 -4.42 -0.81
N PHE A 63 -11.13 -4.39 0.20
CA PHE A 63 -10.77 -4.22 1.61
C PHE A 63 -11.19 -5.40 2.47
N SER A 64 -10.40 -5.68 3.52
CA SER A 64 -10.72 -6.72 4.51
C SER A 64 -12.04 -6.46 5.25
N THR A 65 -12.33 -5.20 5.54
CA THR A 65 -13.55 -4.76 6.21
C THR A 65 -14.04 -3.41 5.71
N LEU A 66 -15.36 -3.28 5.59
CA LEU A 66 -16.03 -2.00 5.32
C LEU A 66 -16.61 -1.36 6.60
N GLN A 67 -16.64 -2.10 7.71
CA GLN A 67 -17.28 -1.68 8.95
C GLN A 67 -16.40 -0.73 9.79
N SER A 68 -15.07 -0.86 9.69
CA SER A 68 -14.09 -0.06 10.45
C SER A 68 -13.02 0.54 9.55
N GLY A 69 -12.35 1.62 9.98
CA GLY A 69 -11.26 2.24 9.21
C GLY A 69 -11.74 3.06 8.00
N ARG A 70 -12.94 3.67 8.09
CA ARG A 70 -13.52 4.50 7.01
C ARG A 70 -12.58 5.62 6.57
N PHE A 71 -11.93 6.27 7.53
CA PHE A 71 -11.02 7.38 7.24
C PHE A 71 -9.84 6.92 6.37
N GLU A 72 -9.18 5.83 6.75
CA GLU A 72 -8.04 5.27 6.02
C GLU A 72 -8.46 4.80 4.63
N ARG A 73 -9.60 4.11 4.51
CA ARG A 73 -10.16 3.72 3.20
C ARG A 73 -10.40 4.94 2.29
N ASP A 74 -11.05 5.98 2.80
CA ASP A 74 -11.33 7.19 2.01
C ASP A 74 -10.02 7.88 1.57
N VAL A 75 -8.98 7.87 2.40
CA VAL A 75 -7.66 8.40 2.04
C VAL A 75 -7.00 7.54 0.95
N TRP A 76 -7.02 6.21 1.08
CA TRP A 76 -6.41 5.31 0.11
C TRP A 76 -7.13 5.36 -1.24
N LEU A 77 -8.46 5.34 -1.25
CA LEU A 77 -9.26 5.45 -2.47
C LEU A 77 -9.03 6.78 -3.17
N ARG A 78 -9.02 7.91 -2.45
CA ARG A 78 -8.71 9.23 -3.05
C ARG A 78 -7.33 9.28 -3.66
N ARG A 79 -6.32 8.71 -3.00
CA ARG A 79 -4.95 8.62 -3.56
C ARG A 79 -4.89 7.73 -4.80
N ALA A 80 -5.75 6.71 -4.86
CA ALA A 80 -5.88 5.85 -6.01
C ALA A 80 -6.73 6.44 -7.15
N GLY A 81 -7.29 7.65 -6.98
CA GLY A 81 -8.24 8.23 -7.93
C GLY A 81 -9.59 7.50 -7.98
N GLN A 82 -9.93 6.75 -6.92
CA GLN A 82 -11.12 5.92 -6.84
C GLN A 82 -12.18 6.60 -5.95
N GLY A 83 -13.44 6.54 -6.38
CA GLY A 83 -14.59 7.01 -5.60
C GLY A 83 -15.32 5.86 -4.89
N GLY A 84 -16.21 6.22 -3.96
CA GLY A 84 -17.06 5.29 -3.22
C GLY A 84 -16.39 4.70 -1.98
N ALA A 85 -16.95 3.62 -1.45
CA ALA A 85 -16.50 2.98 -0.21
C ALA A 85 -15.46 1.86 -0.41
N GLY A 86 -15.17 1.50 -1.68
CA GLY A 86 -14.47 0.27 -2.03
C GLY A 86 -15.37 -0.96 -1.94
N GLU A 87 -14.83 -2.10 -2.33
CA GLU A 87 -15.51 -3.41 -2.22
C GLU A 87 -14.90 -4.21 -1.05
N ARG A 88 -15.70 -5.07 -0.41
CA ARG A 88 -15.18 -6.00 0.60
C ARG A 88 -14.58 -7.21 -0.11
N TRP A 89 -13.51 -7.79 0.45
CA TRP A 89 -12.99 -9.08 0.00
C TRP A 89 -14.11 -10.12 -0.07
N ALA A 90 -14.21 -10.79 -1.21
CA ALA A 90 -15.18 -11.85 -1.41
C ALA A 90 -14.72 -13.09 -0.63
N LEU A 91 -15.55 -13.53 0.32
CA LEU A 91 -15.23 -14.69 1.15
C LEU A 91 -15.20 -16.00 0.34
N ASP A 92 -16.02 -16.09 -0.72
CA ASP A 92 -16.35 -17.40 -1.32
C ASP A 92 -15.89 -17.58 -2.79
N ALA A 93 -15.41 -16.52 -3.46
CA ALA A 93 -15.28 -16.52 -4.93
C ALA A 93 -13.88 -16.21 -5.49
N GLY A 94 -12.86 -15.99 -4.66
CA GLY A 94 -11.52 -15.65 -5.18
C GLY A 94 -11.49 -14.33 -5.97
N ARG A 95 -12.52 -13.49 -5.83
CA ARG A 95 -12.59 -12.19 -6.51
C ARG A 95 -11.45 -11.32 -5.97
N ASP A 96 -10.78 -10.61 -6.88
CA ASP A 96 -9.59 -9.80 -6.59
C ASP A 96 -8.36 -10.61 -6.11
N GLY A 97 -8.41 -11.95 -6.26
CA GLY A 97 -7.35 -12.87 -5.85
C GLY A 97 -7.37 -13.23 -4.37
N VAL A 98 -8.37 -12.79 -3.60
CA VAL A 98 -8.47 -13.07 -2.15
C VAL A 98 -9.34 -14.29 -1.88
N ARG A 99 -8.87 -15.18 -1.01
CA ARG A 99 -9.67 -16.25 -0.42
C ARG A 99 -9.58 -16.14 1.10
N CYS A 100 -10.71 -16.23 1.78
CA CYS A 100 -10.77 -16.12 3.23
C CYS A 100 -11.40 -17.38 3.81
N ASP A 101 -10.97 -17.73 5.01
CA ASP A 101 -11.58 -18.75 5.86
C ASP A 101 -11.75 -18.20 7.29
N ALA A 102 -11.94 -19.10 8.26
CA ALA A 102 -12.12 -18.72 9.66
C ALA A 102 -10.82 -18.22 10.33
N LEU A 103 -9.65 -18.56 9.78
CA LEU A 103 -8.34 -18.33 10.37
C LEU A 103 -7.59 -17.14 9.74
N GLY A 104 -7.96 -16.76 8.52
CA GLY A 104 -7.39 -15.61 7.85
C GLY A 104 -7.86 -15.43 6.41
N CYS A 105 -7.11 -14.62 5.67
CA CYS A 105 -7.30 -14.45 4.25
C CYS A 105 -5.96 -14.51 3.51
N VAL A 106 -5.94 -15.14 2.35
CA VAL A 106 -4.77 -15.18 1.47
C VAL A 106 -5.11 -14.49 0.16
N TRP A 107 -4.34 -13.46 -0.16
CA TRP A 107 -4.36 -12.82 -1.47
C TRP A 107 -3.30 -13.44 -2.37
N ARG A 108 -3.69 -13.76 -3.61
CA ARG A 108 -2.79 -14.20 -4.68
C ARG A 108 -2.91 -13.24 -5.86
N GLY A 109 -1.84 -12.50 -6.11
CA GLY A 109 -1.76 -11.55 -7.22
C GLY A 109 -0.31 -11.14 -7.49
N ALA A 110 -0.05 -10.61 -8.68
CA ALA A 110 1.31 -10.25 -9.12
C ALA A 110 2.36 -11.38 -8.95
N GLY A 111 1.92 -12.65 -9.03
CA GLY A 111 2.78 -13.82 -8.83
C GLY A 111 3.21 -14.07 -7.38
N ARG A 112 2.51 -13.49 -6.40
CA ARG A 112 2.82 -13.55 -4.97
C ARG A 112 1.62 -13.97 -4.14
N ALA A 113 1.89 -14.58 -2.99
CA ALA A 113 0.91 -14.93 -1.97
C ALA A 113 1.15 -14.07 -0.71
N VAL A 114 0.11 -13.34 -0.30
CA VAL A 114 0.12 -12.52 0.92
C VAL A 114 -0.96 -13.04 1.85
N ALA A 115 -0.56 -13.55 3.01
CA ALA A 115 -1.46 -14.02 4.05
C ALA A 115 -1.73 -12.91 5.07
N PHE A 116 -3.00 -12.77 5.46
CA PHE A 116 -3.49 -11.88 6.50
C PHE A 116 -4.06 -12.76 7.62
N ALA A 117 -3.22 -13.08 8.58
CA ALA A 117 -3.57 -13.96 9.69
C ALA A 117 -4.46 -13.23 10.70
N THR A 118 -5.56 -13.87 11.09
CA THR A 118 -6.44 -13.38 12.17
C THR A 118 -6.43 -14.31 13.38
N ALA A 119 -5.92 -15.53 13.23
CA ALA A 119 -5.80 -16.56 14.27
C ALA A 119 -4.37 -17.14 14.33
N LEU A 120 -3.92 -17.57 15.52
CA LEU A 120 -2.53 -18.03 15.72
C LEU A 120 -2.28 -19.36 15.00
N GLU A 121 -3.34 -20.13 14.88
CA GLU A 121 -3.42 -21.41 14.20
C GLU A 121 -3.14 -21.28 12.69
N ALA A 122 -3.42 -20.11 12.08
CA ALA A 122 -3.13 -19.85 10.67
C ALA A 122 -1.63 -19.78 10.38
N LEU A 123 -0.84 -19.35 11.37
CA LEU A 123 0.54 -18.91 11.14
C LEU A 123 1.49 -20.05 10.76
N ASP A 124 1.24 -21.28 11.21
CA ASP A 124 2.12 -22.41 10.86
C ASP A 124 2.06 -22.71 9.34
N GLU A 125 0.86 -22.74 8.78
CA GLU A 125 0.64 -22.92 7.35
C GLU A 125 1.04 -21.65 6.56
N ASP A 126 0.61 -20.48 7.00
CA ASP A 126 0.87 -19.22 6.31
C ASP A 126 2.38 -18.92 6.24
N CYS A 127 3.12 -19.14 7.34
CA CYS A 127 4.56 -18.88 7.38
C CYS A 127 5.36 -19.84 6.51
N SER A 128 4.84 -21.02 6.17
CA SER A 128 5.53 -21.97 5.30
C SER A 128 5.16 -21.85 3.82
N THR A 129 4.02 -21.23 3.51
CA THR A 129 3.46 -21.21 2.15
C THR A 129 3.34 -19.82 1.52
N ALA A 130 3.27 -18.75 2.31
CA ALA A 130 3.11 -17.39 1.82
C ALA A 130 4.46 -16.69 1.61
N ASP A 131 4.49 -15.76 0.65
CA ASP A 131 5.64 -14.88 0.44
C ASP A 131 5.71 -13.75 1.48
N VAL A 132 4.52 -13.29 1.90
CA VAL A 132 4.34 -12.24 2.90
C VAL A 132 3.28 -12.70 3.89
N VAL A 133 3.56 -12.59 5.18
CA VAL A 133 2.59 -12.84 6.24
C VAL A 133 2.40 -11.57 7.05
N VAL A 134 1.14 -11.19 7.25
CA VAL A 134 0.74 -10.02 8.04
C VAL A 134 -0.04 -10.50 9.25
N ALA A 135 0.47 -10.18 10.44
CA ALA A 135 -0.19 -10.46 11.71
C ALA A 135 -0.51 -9.14 12.43
N GLY A 136 -1.80 -8.83 12.55
CA GLY A 136 -2.27 -7.58 13.18
C GLY A 136 -2.14 -7.56 14.70
N GLU A 137 -2.47 -6.42 15.33
CA GLU A 137 -2.34 -6.22 16.78
C GLU A 137 -3.21 -7.15 17.64
N ALA A 138 -4.28 -7.71 17.07
CA ALA A 138 -5.08 -8.72 17.76
C ALA A 138 -4.25 -9.97 18.13
N MET A 139 -3.14 -10.20 17.43
CA MET A 139 -2.17 -11.26 17.71
C MET A 139 -1.17 -10.72 18.74
N ALA A 140 -1.60 -10.67 20.01
CA ALA A 140 -0.91 -10.02 21.13
C ALA A 140 0.53 -10.50 21.43
N LYS A 141 1.02 -11.53 20.73
CA LYS A 141 2.40 -12.02 20.82
C LYS A 141 3.03 -11.95 19.44
N ASP A 142 4.19 -11.30 19.33
CA ASP A 142 5.00 -11.42 18.12
C ASP A 142 5.41 -12.87 17.94
N VAL A 143 5.06 -13.42 16.78
CA VAL A 143 5.36 -14.79 16.43
C VAL A 143 6.81 -14.84 15.99
N GLN A 144 7.64 -15.42 16.84
CA GLN A 144 9.06 -15.61 16.54
C GLN A 144 9.22 -16.81 15.59
N GLY A 145 10.03 -16.64 14.55
CA GLY A 145 10.43 -17.75 13.67
C GLY A 145 9.50 -18.04 12.48
N CYS A 146 8.66 -17.09 12.07
CA CYS A 146 7.94 -17.23 10.79
C CYS A 146 8.93 -17.40 9.63
N ALA A 147 8.81 -18.49 8.88
CA ALA A 147 9.71 -18.82 7.77
C ALA A 147 9.42 -18.03 6.48
N ALA A 148 8.34 -17.24 6.46
CA ALA A 148 7.96 -16.45 5.29
C ALA A 148 9.08 -15.45 4.94
N PRO A 149 9.36 -15.20 3.65
CA PRO A 149 10.36 -14.23 3.22
C PRO A 149 10.18 -12.82 3.81
N LEU A 150 8.93 -12.42 4.05
CA LEU A 150 8.59 -11.18 4.74
C LEU A 150 7.48 -11.43 5.76
N PHE A 151 7.77 -11.19 7.04
CA PHE A 151 6.78 -11.18 8.11
C PHE A 151 6.58 -9.74 8.58
N ILE A 152 5.33 -9.30 8.64
CA ILE A 152 4.91 -7.99 9.16
C ILE A 152 4.07 -8.26 10.41
N GLY A 153 4.73 -8.22 11.56
CA GLY A 153 4.11 -8.50 12.85
C GLY A 153 3.46 -7.27 13.49
N ALA A 154 2.83 -7.48 14.65
CA ALA A 154 2.20 -6.41 15.42
C ALA A 154 3.22 -5.35 15.85
N ASP A 155 4.46 -5.76 16.21
CA ASP A 155 5.54 -4.82 16.51
C ASP A 155 5.94 -3.97 15.30
N ASP A 156 5.99 -4.55 14.10
CA ASP A 156 6.33 -3.83 12.88
C ASP A 156 5.26 -2.81 12.52
N LEU A 157 3.99 -3.21 12.59
CA LEU A 157 2.84 -2.34 12.34
C LEU A 157 2.84 -1.16 13.31
N ARG A 158 3.04 -1.42 14.61
CA ARG A 158 3.19 -0.35 15.61
C ARG A 158 4.37 0.55 15.28
N ARG A 159 5.54 -0.02 14.98
CA ARG A 159 6.82 0.70 14.86
C ARG A 159 6.92 1.53 13.59
N TRP A 160 6.49 0.96 12.47
CA TRP A 160 6.67 1.54 11.14
C TRP A 160 5.39 2.16 10.58
N GLY A 161 4.23 1.89 11.20
CA GLY A 161 2.94 2.43 10.82
C GLY A 161 2.31 1.67 9.65
N THR A 162 1.53 2.36 8.82
CA THR A 162 0.93 1.77 7.61
C THR A 162 2.02 1.33 6.64
N HIS A 163 1.87 0.12 6.10
CA HIS A 163 2.75 -0.47 5.09
C HIS A 163 2.08 -0.44 3.72
N ALA A 164 2.86 -0.11 2.69
CA ALA A 164 2.50 -0.23 1.29
C ALA A 164 3.48 -1.17 0.60
N LEU A 165 2.96 -2.15 -0.13
CA LEU A 165 3.75 -3.19 -0.79
C LEU A 165 3.52 -3.12 -2.29
N TRP A 166 4.62 -3.24 -3.04
CA TRP A 166 4.62 -3.38 -4.49
C TRP A 166 5.39 -4.65 -4.87
N PHE A 167 4.85 -5.40 -5.82
CA PHE A 167 5.44 -6.64 -6.31
C PHE A 167 5.95 -6.43 -7.75
N GLY A 168 7.26 -6.57 -7.93
CA GLY A 168 7.93 -6.33 -9.21
C GLY A 168 8.13 -7.61 -10.05
N PRO A 169 8.25 -7.48 -11.37
CA PRO A 169 8.68 -8.58 -12.24
C PRO A 169 10.11 -8.99 -11.85
N GLY A 170 10.28 -10.23 -11.38
CA GLY A 170 11.53 -10.72 -10.78
C GLY A 170 11.42 -11.04 -9.29
N GLY A 171 10.23 -10.82 -8.69
CA GLY A 171 9.95 -11.31 -7.36
C GLY A 171 10.45 -10.43 -6.21
N GLY A 172 10.98 -9.25 -6.51
CA GLY A 172 11.26 -8.26 -5.47
C GLY A 172 9.96 -7.76 -4.85
N VAL A 173 9.95 -7.67 -3.52
CA VAL A 173 8.92 -6.94 -2.76
C VAL A 173 9.52 -5.60 -2.35
N ARG A 174 8.92 -4.51 -2.83
CA ARG A 174 9.22 -3.16 -2.31
C ARG A 174 8.21 -2.86 -1.22
N VAL A 175 8.71 -2.54 -0.03
CA VAL A 175 7.90 -2.14 1.13
C VAL A 175 8.24 -0.70 1.45
N GLU A 176 7.21 0.15 1.55
CA GLU A 176 7.34 1.48 2.12
C GLU A 176 6.43 1.62 3.32
N THR A 177 6.92 2.36 4.31
CA THR A 177 6.22 2.55 5.58
C THR A 177 6.08 4.02 5.90
N VAL A 178 5.06 4.36 6.68
CA VAL A 178 4.83 5.75 7.11
C VAL A 178 6.03 6.30 7.87
N ALA A 179 6.67 5.49 8.72
CA ALA A 179 7.82 5.94 9.48
C ALA A 179 9.05 6.23 8.60
N GLN A 180 9.27 5.47 7.54
CA GLN A 180 10.36 5.74 6.58
C GLN A 180 10.15 7.08 5.85
N ASP A 181 8.93 7.36 5.39
CA ASP A 181 8.61 8.62 4.67
C ASP A 181 8.62 9.84 5.61
N ARG A 182 8.06 9.70 6.83
CA ARG A 182 8.02 10.81 7.80
C ARG A 182 9.40 11.14 8.36
N GLY A 183 10.28 10.15 8.49
CA GLY A 183 11.61 10.28 9.09
C GLY A 183 11.60 10.49 10.60
N LEU A 184 12.79 10.70 11.18
CA LEU A 184 12.97 10.98 12.61
C LEU A 184 12.68 12.46 12.89
N ARG A 185 11.52 12.77 13.47
CA ARG A 185 11.14 14.14 13.86
C ARG A 185 10.87 14.24 15.36
N PRO A 186 11.12 15.39 16.02
CA PRO A 186 10.97 15.53 17.48
C PRO A 186 9.58 15.25 18.04
N TRP A 187 8.52 15.42 17.24
CA TRP A 187 7.14 15.16 17.62
C TRP A 187 6.64 13.78 17.19
N VAL A 188 7.47 13.00 16.50
CA VAL A 188 7.23 11.56 16.36
C VAL A 188 7.68 10.96 17.67
N ALA A 189 6.77 10.33 18.41
CA ALA A 189 7.10 9.71 19.69
C ALA A 189 8.31 8.78 19.51
N GLY A 190 9.47 9.25 19.99
CA GLY A 190 10.73 8.51 19.92
C GLY A 190 10.65 7.35 20.89
N ARG A 191 10.68 6.12 20.37
CA ARG A 191 10.80 4.94 21.21
C ARG A 191 12.24 4.81 21.68
N SER A 192 12.41 4.76 23.01
CA SER A 192 13.64 4.32 23.66
C SER A 192 14.14 3.02 22.99
N ARG A 193 15.45 2.98 22.78
CA ARG A 193 16.17 1.82 22.24
C ARG A 193 15.89 0.55 23.01
#